data_AF-A0A8S3HQZ6-F1
#
_entry.id   AF-A0A8S3HQZ6-F1
#
_cell.length_a   1.000
_cell.length_b   1.000
_cell.length_c   1.000
_cell.angle_alpha   90.00
_cell.angle_beta   90.00
_cell.angle_gamma   90.00
#
_symmetry.space_group_name_H-M   'P 1'
#
loop_
_entity.id
_entity.type
_entity.pdbx_description
1 polymer ?
#
loop_
_entity_poly.entity_id
_entity_poly.type
_entity_poly.pdbx_seq_one_letter_code
_entity_poly.pdbx_strand_id
1 'polypeptide(L)'
;MRVIEARFVHDAFEPKLAALHRTYLYRFSTSSTITVIEHPLTTYLSSPVSLPLLRSAISLIHNRSLDYSSFTTAEARALIKDTKRIVGIALSEHASLFSSVQSKPSTGFCLQLTCTNFLYQMVRHLTGALIQVAQGKLTLEQFEQNLYSPSNNNEDRLLDINGLYLQNVMYDEQDFERYVTYTTLTTKKNAMYPLAPVLTGEE
;
A
#
# COMPACT_ATOMS: atom_id res chain seq x y z
N MET A 1 15.61 -13.08 -4.80
CA MET A 1 14.42 -13.44 -3.99
C MET A 1 14.91 -14.05 -2.68
N ARG A 2 14.35 -13.63 -1.54
CA ARG A 2 14.73 -14.13 -0.21
C ARG A 2 13.45 -14.38 0.61
N VAL A 3 13.39 -15.50 1.31
CA VAL A 3 12.34 -15.77 2.31
C VAL A 3 12.78 -15.13 3.62
N ILE A 4 11.90 -14.29 4.19
CA ILE A 4 12.15 -13.61 5.47
C ILE A 4 11.51 -14.34 6.64
N GLU A 5 10.38 -15.01 6.39
CA GLU A 5 9.56 -15.71 7.38
C GLU A 5 8.70 -16.76 6.66
N ALA A 6 8.37 -17.84 7.36
CA ALA A 6 7.38 -18.83 6.96
C ALA A 6 6.55 -19.23 8.17
N ARG A 7 5.24 -19.43 7.97
CA ARG A 7 4.31 -19.88 9.01
C ARG A 7 3.40 -20.96 8.45
N PHE A 8 3.03 -21.91 9.30
CA PHE A 8 1.93 -22.80 9.00
C PHE A 8 0.60 -22.07 9.20
N VAL A 9 -0.34 -22.27 8.27
CA VAL A 9 -1.68 -21.69 8.28
C VAL A 9 -2.70 -22.78 7.98
N HIS A 10 -3.99 -22.48 8.18
CA HIS A 10 -5.06 -23.38 7.79
C HIS A 10 -5.14 -23.56 6.27
N ASP A 11 -5.53 -24.73 5.77
CA ASP A 11 -5.58 -25.03 4.33
C ASP A 11 -6.54 -24.12 3.54
N ALA A 12 -7.56 -23.60 4.22
CA ALA A 12 -8.51 -22.64 3.64
C ALA A 12 -8.00 -21.19 3.60
N PHE A 13 -6.80 -20.90 4.11
CA PHE A 13 -6.26 -19.55 4.13
C PHE A 13 -5.91 -19.08 2.72
N GLU A 14 -6.55 -18.00 2.27
CA GLU A 14 -6.25 -17.34 1.01
C GLU A 14 -5.60 -15.98 1.25
N PRO A 15 -4.28 -15.81 1.00
CA PRO A 15 -3.55 -14.58 1.35
C PRO A 15 -4.14 -13.31 0.74
N LYS A 16 -4.73 -13.41 -0.45
CA LYS A 16 -5.34 -12.25 -1.11
C LYS A 16 -6.65 -11.84 -0.42
N LEU A 17 -7.47 -12.79 0.01
CA LEU A 17 -8.79 -12.53 0.57
C LEU A 17 -8.72 -12.23 2.07
N ALA A 18 -7.83 -12.90 2.80
CA ALA A 18 -7.66 -12.72 4.25
C ALA A 18 -6.97 -11.41 4.64
N ALA A 19 -6.25 -10.77 3.71
CA ALA A 19 -5.54 -9.51 4.01
C ALA A 19 -6.52 -8.39 4.39
N LEU A 20 -6.42 -7.94 5.63
CA LEU A 20 -7.20 -6.84 6.20
C LEU A 20 -6.79 -5.50 5.59
N HIS A 21 -5.47 -5.25 5.53
CA HIS A 21 -4.89 -4.02 5.01
C HIS A 21 -3.58 -4.27 4.28
N ARG A 22 -3.29 -3.42 3.30
CA ARG A 22 -2.02 -3.37 2.59
C ARG A 22 -1.46 -1.97 2.76
N THR A 23 -0.19 -1.87 3.06
CA THR A 23 0.54 -0.59 3.11
C THR A 23 1.55 -0.58 1.98
N TYR A 24 1.37 0.36 1.05
CA TYR A 24 2.38 0.68 0.05
C TYR A 24 3.17 1.91 0.50
N LEU A 25 4.45 1.92 0.17
CA LEU A 25 5.35 3.04 0.34
C LEU A 25 5.74 3.55 -1.05
N TYR A 26 5.62 4.85 -1.25
CA TYR A 26 6.13 5.52 -2.44
C TYR A 26 7.28 6.47 -2.07
N ARG A 27 8.48 6.19 -2.56
CA ARG A 27 9.69 6.98 -2.34
C ARG A 27 9.92 7.97 -3.47
N PHE A 28 10.08 9.24 -3.12
CA PHE A 28 10.42 10.28 -4.09
C PHE A 28 11.42 11.29 -3.52
N SER A 29 12.15 11.96 -4.40
CA SER A 29 13.14 12.98 -4.02
C SER A 29 13.10 14.14 -5.00
N THR A 30 13.33 15.35 -4.50
CA THR A 30 13.56 16.56 -5.30
C THR A 30 15.03 16.98 -5.30
N SER A 31 15.93 16.07 -4.91
CA SER A 31 17.36 16.37 -4.92
C SER A 31 17.84 16.61 -6.34
N SER A 32 18.71 17.62 -6.50
CA SER A 32 19.38 17.91 -7.77
C SER A 32 20.41 16.86 -8.16
N THR A 33 20.81 15.99 -7.23
CA THR A 33 21.78 14.93 -7.45
C THR A 33 21.24 13.60 -6.96
N ILE A 34 21.64 12.55 -7.66
CA ILE A 34 21.23 11.18 -7.40
C ILE A 34 22.44 10.26 -7.49
N THR A 35 22.56 9.35 -6.54
CA THR A 35 23.56 8.30 -6.63
C THR A 35 23.06 7.14 -7.50
N VAL A 36 23.98 6.44 -8.17
CA VAL A 36 23.66 5.26 -8.99
C VAL A 36 22.91 4.19 -8.18
N ILE A 37 23.15 4.11 -6.87
CA ILE A 37 22.52 3.15 -5.97
C ILE A 37 21.07 3.54 -5.65
N GLU A 38 20.76 4.84 -5.53
CA GLU A 38 19.41 5.31 -5.22
C GLU A 38 18.51 5.41 -6.46
N HIS A 39 19.08 5.51 -7.66
CA HIS A 39 18.35 5.55 -8.95
C HIS A 39 17.27 4.49 -9.11
N PRO A 40 17.54 3.18 -8.88
CA PRO A 40 16.51 2.18 -8.99
C PRO A 40 15.55 2.13 -7.78
N LEU A 41 15.76 2.95 -6.74
CA LEU A 41 15.07 2.83 -5.45
C LEU A 41 14.17 4.01 -5.07
N THR A 42 14.12 5.05 -5.90
CA THR A 42 13.41 6.30 -5.59
C THR A 42 13.02 6.99 -6.88
N THR A 43 11.85 7.63 -6.90
CA THR A 43 11.44 8.46 -8.03
C THR A 43 11.99 9.88 -7.89
N TYR A 44 12.68 10.36 -8.92
CA TYR A 44 13.25 11.70 -8.89
C TYR A 44 12.32 12.67 -9.59
N LEU A 45 12.03 13.76 -8.89
CA LEU A 45 11.15 14.81 -9.36
C LEU A 45 12.01 15.98 -9.85
N SER A 46 11.77 16.40 -11.09
CA SER A 46 12.48 17.52 -11.72
C SER A 46 12.11 18.90 -11.14
N SER A 47 11.04 18.98 -10.36
CA SER A 47 10.50 20.23 -9.82
C SER A 47 10.35 20.14 -8.30
N PRO A 48 10.60 21.25 -7.58
CA PRO A 48 10.47 21.29 -6.13
C PRO A 48 9.03 21.03 -5.70
N VAL A 49 8.86 20.51 -4.48
CA VAL A 49 7.57 20.21 -3.88
C VAL A 49 7.33 21.08 -2.65
N SER A 50 6.15 21.71 -2.58
CA SER A 50 5.69 22.42 -1.40
C SER A 50 5.12 21.43 -0.38
N LEU A 51 5.84 21.18 0.71
CA LEU A 51 5.37 20.32 1.80
C LEU A 51 4.07 20.81 2.44
N PRO A 52 3.85 22.13 2.65
CA PRO A 52 2.55 22.61 3.12
C PRO A 52 1.40 22.21 2.19
N LEU A 53 1.54 22.42 0.87
CA LEU A 53 0.50 22.03 -0.09
C LEU A 53 0.29 20.52 -0.15
N LEU A 54 1.38 19.75 -0.10
CA LEU A 54 1.31 18.30 -0.05
C LEU A 54 0.55 17.82 1.19
N ARG A 55 0.84 18.38 2.37
CA ARG A 55 0.15 18.06 3.63
C ARG A 55 -1.33 18.45 3.57
N SER A 56 -1.66 19.60 2.99
CA SER A 56 -3.05 20.00 2.74
C SER A 56 -3.79 19.04 1.80
N ALA A 57 -3.13 18.54 0.76
CA ALA A 57 -3.75 17.57 -0.15
C ALA A 57 -3.93 16.19 0.53
N ILE A 58 -2.95 15.76 1.33
CA ILE A 58 -3.01 14.54 2.14
C ILE A 58 -4.18 14.58 3.14
N SER A 59 -4.42 15.73 3.80
CA SER A 59 -5.49 15.84 4.80
C SER A 59 -6.90 15.71 4.21
N LEU A 60 -7.08 16.01 2.92
CA LEU A 60 -8.35 15.82 2.22
C LEU A 60 -8.76 14.35 2.06
N ILE A 61 -7.79 13.43 2.08
CA ILE A 61 -8.02 11.99 1.89
C ILE A 61 -7.74 11.14 3.12
N HIS A 62 -7.01 11.67 4.09
CA HIS A 62 -6.64 10.94 5.30
C HIS A 62 -7.89 10.52 6.11
N ASN A 63 -7.97 9.23 6.44
CA ASN A 63 -9.08 8.59 7.15
C ASN A 63 -10.47 8.79 6.51
N ARG A 64 -10.54 9.08 5.20
CA ARG A 64 -11.80 9.22 4.47
C ARG A 64 -12.08 8.03 3.56
N SER A 65 -13.34 7.63 3.50
CA SER A 65 -13.83 6.64 2.52
C SER A 65 -14.33 7.40 1.29
N LEU A 66 -13.57 7.34 0.21
CA LEU A 66 -13.85 8.04 -1.05
C LEU A 66 -13.82 7.06 -2.22
N ASP A 67 -14.38 7.45 -3.36
CA ASP A 67 -14.16 6.71 -4.60
C ASP A 67 -12.81 7.11 -5.21
N TYR A 68 -11.93 6.13 -5.39
CA TYR A 68 -10.61 6.33 -6.01
C TYR A 68 -10.57 5.89 -7.47
N SER A 69 -11.72 5.66 -8.11
CA SER A 69 -11.83 5.29 -9.53
C SER A 69 -11.10 6.27 -10.47
N SER A 70 -10.97 7.53 -10.08
CA SER A 70 -10.16 8.55 -10.77
C SER A 70 -8.66 8.21 -10.82
N PHE A 71 -8.15 7.42 -9.88
CA PHE A 71 -6.73 7.10 -9.75
C PHE A 71 -6.46 5.68 -10.20
N THR A 72 -6.91 5.31 -11.40
CA THR A 72 -6.57 4.05 -12.04
C THR A 72 -6.63 4.20 -13.56
N THR A 73 -6.19 3.19 -14.29
CA THR A 73 -6.28 3.12 -15.75
C THR A 73 -7.75 3.02 -16.19
N ALA A 74 -8.07 3.48 -17.40
CA ALA A 74 -9.45 3.43 -17.93
C ALA A 74 -10.02 2.00 -17.96
N GLU A 75 -9.20 1.02 -18.30
CA GLU A 75 -9.57 -0.40 -18.39
C GLU A 75 -9.94 -0.94 -17.00
N ALA A 76 -9.05 -0.74 -16.02
CA ALA A 76 -9.31 -1.16 -14.64
C ALA A 76 -10.51 -0.44 -14.02
N ARG A 77 -10.76 0.82 -14.41
CA ARG A 77 -11.93 1.59 -13.97
C ARG A 77 -13.24 0.93 -14.39
N ALA A 78 -13.34 0.48 -15.64
CA ALA A 78 -14.54 -0.18 -16.16
C ALA A 78 -14.90 -1.48 -15.41
N LEU A 79 -13.94 -2.06 -14.68
CA LEU A 79 -14.10 -3.29 -13.92
C LEU A 79 -14.39 -3.05 -12.43
N ILE A 80 -14.46 -1.79 -11.99
CA ILE A 80 -14.74 -1.45 -10.59
C ILE A 80 -16.20 -1.79 -10.29
N LYS A 81 -16.40 -2.71 -9.35
CA LYS A 81 -17.73 -3.08 -8.83
C LYS A 81 -18.07 -2.40 -7.50
N ASP A 82 -17.08 -1.87 -6.80
CA ASP A 82 -17.22 -1.41 -5.42
C ASP A 82 -16.28 -0.26 -5.10
N THR A 83 -16.74 0.69 -4.29
CA THR A 83 -15.94 1.86 -3.86
C THR A 83 -14.94 1.42 -2.79
N LYS A 84 -13.66 1.75 -2.98
CA LYS A 84 -12.57 1.28 -2.10
C LYS A 84 -12.21 2.30 -1.04
N ARG A 85 -11.98 1.85 0.20
CA ARG A 85 -11.71 2.70 1.36
C ARG A 85 -10.21 2.83 1.66
N ILE A 86 -9.64 4.03 1.51
CA ILE A 86 -8.32 4.33 2.11
C ILE A 86 -8.48 4.44 3.62
N VAL A 87 -7.56 3.79 4.32
CA VAL A 87 -7.55 3.69 5.79
C VAL A 87 -6.57 4.69 6.40
N GLY A 88 -5.46 4.97 5.72
CA GLY A 88 -4.49 5.94 6.22
C GLY A 88 -3.49 6.37 5.15
N ILE A 89 -2.95 7.58 5.34
CA ILE A 89 -1.85 8.10 4.55
C ILE A 89 -0.90 8.88 5.45
N ALA A 90 0.40 8.67 5.29
CA ALA A 90 1.43 9.32 6.09
C ALA A 90 2.60 9.78 5.21
N LEU A 91 3.13 10.96 5.53
CA LEU A 91 4.31 11.52 4.87
C LEU A 91 5.46 11.56 5.87
N SER A 92 6.56 10.92 5.54
CA SER A 92 7.80 10.93 6.32
C SER A 92 8.99 11.37 5.45
N GLU A 93 10.00 11.89 6.13
CA GLU A 93 11.29 12.23 5.53
C GLU A 93 12.27 11.08 5.73
N HIS A 94 13.17 10.88 4.78
CA HIS A 94 14.32 10.00 4.93
C HIS A 94 15.58 10.69 4.44
N ALA A 95 16.69 10.42 5.11
CA ALA A 95 17.99 10.85 4.61
C ALA A 95 18.33 10.06 3.35
N SER A 96 18.97 10.72 2.38
CA SER A 96 19.69 10.02 1.33
C SER A 96 20.64 8.98 1.93
N LEU A 97 20.72 7.81 1.29
CA LEU A 97 21.56 6.70 1.71
C LEU A 97 23.05 7.07 1.71
N PHE A 98 23.43 8.14 1.01
CA PHE A 98 24.83 8.54 0.78
C PHE A 98 25.08 10.04 0.98
N SER A 99 24.30 10.71 1.83
CA SER A 99 24.59 12.10 2.23
C SER A 99 26.01 12.22 2.78
N SER A 100 26.95 12.71 1.97
CA SER A 100 28.30 13.03 2.46
C SER A 100 28.21 14.15 3.49
N VAL A 101 29.08 14.12 4.50
CA VAL A 101 29.11 15.08 5.63
C VAL A 101 29.20 16.56 5.18
N GLN A 102 29.62 16.82 3.94
CA GLN A 102 29.85 18.17 3.42
C GLN A 102 28.70 18.71 2.53
N SER A 103 27.69 17.90 2.21
CA SER A 103 26.55 18.32 1.40
C SER A 103 25.31 18.50 2.28
N LYS A 104 24.50 19.53 2.02
CA LYS A 104 23.18 19.67 2.66
C LYS A 104 22.42 18.35 2.45
N PRO A 105 21.89 17.70 3.51
CA PRO A 105 21.25 16.41 3.36
C PRO A 105 20.14 16.51 2.32
N SER A 106 20.26 15.72 1.26
CA SER A 106 19.17 15.54 0.31
C SER A 106 18.09 14.74 1.02
N THR A 107 17.06 15.45 1.50
CA THR A 107 15.90 14.83 2.12
C THR A 107 15.04 14.21 1.03
N GLY A 108 14.96 12.88 1.02
CA GLY A 108 13.94 12.16 0.29
C GLY A 108 12.66 12.08 1.11
N PHE A 109 11.55 11.78 0.45
CA PHE A 109 10.24 11.66 1.06
C PHE A 109 9.66 10.27 0.82
N CYS A 110 8.84 9.86 1.77
CA CYS A 110 8.18 8.58 1.83
C CYS A 110 6.69 8.85 2.04
N LEU A 111 5.87 8.47 1.06
CA LEU A 111 4.42 8.51 1.19
C LEU A 111 3.92 7.10 1.42
N GLN A 112 3.40 6.84 2.62
CA GLN A 112 2.79 5.56 2.96
C GLN A 112 1.29 5.66 2.74
N LEU A 113 0.71 4.72 2.00
CA LEU A 113 -0.73 4.60 1.80
C LEU A 113 -1.18 3.23 2.31
N THR A 114 -2.14 3.23 3.23
CA THR A 114 -2.76 2.03 3.79
C THR A 114 -4.21 1.94 3.33
N CYS A 115 -4.58 0.81 2.75
CA CYS A 115 -5.92 0.57 2.23
C CYS A 115 -6.27 -0.92 2.35
N THR A 116 -7.56 -1.25 2.47
CA THR A 116 -8.02 -2.64 2.41
C THR A 116 -7.73 -3.24 1.03
N ASN A 117 -8.05 -2.50 -0.04
CA ASN A 117 -7.83 -2.93 -1.41
C ASN A 117 -7.43 -1.74 -2.29
N PHE A 118 -6.36 -1.89 -3.08
CA PHE A 118 -5.97 -0.88 -4.06
C PHE A 118 -6.58 -1.19 -5.43
N LEU A 119 -6.87 -0.15 -6.22
CA LEU A 119 -7.11 -0.31 -7.66
C LEU A 119 -5.76 -0.53 -8.38
N TYR A 120 -5.83 -1.04 -9.61
CA TYR A 120 -4.63 -1.19 -10.43
C TYR A 120 -3.93 0.16 -10.61
N GLN A 121 -2.62 0.22 -10.37
CA GLN A 121 -1.79 1.44 -10.41
C GLN A 121 -2.22 2.60 -9.48
N MET A 122 -3.14 2.36 -8.55
CA MET A 122 -3.74 3.42 -7.72
C MET A 122 -2.75 4.26 -6.95
N VAL A 123 -1.79 3.59 -6.31
CA VAL A 123 -0.77 4.27 -5.50
C VAL A 123 0.03 5.25 -6.35
N ARG A 124 0.37 4.88 -7.59
CA ARG A 124 1.17 5.71 -8.50
C ARG A 124 0.40 6.93 -9.00
N HIS A 125 -0.84 6.73 -9.47
CA HIS A 125 -1.69 7.85 -9.91
C HIS A 125 -2.03 8.81 -8.77
N LEU A 126 -2.39 8.28 -7.59
CA LEU A 126 -2.75 9.10 -6.43
C LEU A 126 -1.54 9.90 -5.93
N THR A 127 -0.37 9.26 -5.82
CA THR A 127 0.86 9.95 -5.42
C THR A 127 1.26 11.01 -6.45
N GLY A 128 1.07 10.74 -7.74
CA GLY A 128 1.33 11.71 -8.80
C GLY A 128 0.43 12.93 -8.74
N ALA A 129 -0.86 12.74 -8.49
CA ALA A 129 -1.80 13.85 -8.29
C ALA A 129 -1.42 14.70 -7.07
N LEU A 130 -1.07 14.07 -5.95
CA LEU A 130 -0.60 14.76 -4.75
C LEU A 130 0.69 15.58 -5.02
N ILE A 131 1.62 15.01 -5.78
CA ILE A 131 2.84 15.72 -6.21
C ILE A 131 2.53 16.87 -7.15
N GLN A 132 1.58 16.72 -8.09
CA GLN A 132 1.15 17.84 -8.94
C GLN A 132 0.57 18.99 -8.12
N VAL A 133 -0.18 18.71 -7.05
CA VAL A 133 -0.62 19.75 -6.10
C VAL A 133 0.56 20.41 -5.41
N ALA A 134 1.49 19.61 -4.90
CA ALA A 134 2.69 20.12 -4.25
C ALA A 134 3.58 20.97 -5.19
N GLN A 135 3.54 20.71 -6.50
CA GLN A 135 4.26 21.46 -7.53
C GLN A 135 3.45 22.65 -8.07
N GLY A 136 2.21 22.87 -7.61
CA GLY A 136 1.32 23.93 -8.10
C GLY A 136 0.76 23.70 -9.50
N LYS A 137 0.91 22.48 -10.05
CA LYS A 137 0.37 22.08 -11.37
C LYS A 137 -1.11 21.70 -11.32
N LEU A 138 -1.59 21.35 -10.12
CA LEU A 138 -2.98 21.00 -9.83
C LEU A 138 -3.41 21.80 -8.60
N THR A 139 -4.56 22.46 -8.62
CA THR A 139 -5.05 23.16 -7.42
C THR A 139 -5.61 22.16 -6.40
N LEU A 140 -5.68 22.54 -5.13
CA LEU A 140 -6.34 21.73 -4.10
C LEU A 140 -7.81 21.46 -4.44
N GLU A 141 -8.51 22.48 -4.94
CA GLU A 141 -9.91 22.36 -5.37
C GLU A 141 -10.06 21.38 -6.54
N GLN A 142 -9.19 21.45 -7.55
CA GLN A 142 -9.20 20.50 -8.65
C GLN A 142 -8.88 19.08 -8.17
N PHE A 143 -7.92 18.92 -7.25
CA PHE A 143 -7.64 17.61 -6.64
C PHE A 143 -8.85 17.07 -5.90
N GLU A 144 -9.53 17.91 -5.12
CA GLU A 144 -10.76 17.55 -4.42
C GLU A 144 -11.88 17.17 -5.40
N GLN A 145 -12.09 17.94 -6.47
CA GLN A 145 -13.03 17.58 -7.54
C GLN A 145 -12.70 16.23 -8.16
N ASN A 146 -11.43 15.90 -8.39
CA ASN A 146 -11.03 14.58 -8.91
C ASN A 146 -11.36 13.43 -7.94
N LEU A 147 -11.52 13.67 -6.64
CA LEU A 147 -11.98 12.65 -5.68
C LEU A 147 -13.48 12.35 -5.83
N TYR A 148 -14.27 13.29 -6.34
CA TYR A 148 -15.73 13.17 -6.47
C TYR A 148 -16.21 12.98 -7.92
N SER A 149 -15.41 13.39 -8.90
CA SER A 149 -15.76 13.41 -10.32
C SER A 149 -14.62 12.82 -11.16
N PRO A 150 -14.69 11.52 -11.48
CA PRO A 150 -13.63 10.84 -12.22
C PRO A 150 -13.47 11.38 -13.63
N SER A 151 -12.29 11.93 -13.94
CA SER A 151 -11.90 12.32 -15.29
C SER A 151 -11.17 11.18 -16.00
N ASN A 152 -11.29 11.08 -17.32
CA ASN A 152 -10.68 9.99 -18.11
C ASN A 152 -9.20 10.20 -18.41
N ASN A 153 -8.63 11.37 -18.13
CA ASN A 153 -7.24 11.69 -18.46
C ASN A 153 -6.36 11.69 -17.20
N ASN A 154 -5.87 10.51 -16.80
CA ASN A 154 -4.99 10.36 -15.63
C ASN A 154 -3.57 9.86 -15.96
N GLU A 155 -3.28 9.60 -17.23
CA GLU A 155 -1.95 9.12 -17.66
C GLU A 155 -0.85 10.11 -17.30
N ASP A 156 -1.14 11.42 -17.41
CA ASP A 156 -0.25 12.52 -17.05
C ASP A 156 0.18 12.52 -15.56
N ARG A 157 -0.49 11.72 -14.73
CA ARG A 157 -0.24 11.58 -13.28
C ARG A 157 0.50 10.29 -12.93
N LEU A 158 0.77 9.41 -13.88
CA LEU A 158 1.40 8.14 -13.59
C LEU A 158 2.89 8.33 -13.28
N LEU A 159 3.25 8.18 -12.00
CA LEU A 159 4.65 8.22 -11.59
C LEU A 159 5.39 6.93 -11.94
N ASP A 160 6.72 6.95 -11.95
CA ASP A 160 7.59 5.79 -12.16
C ASP A 160 7.29 4.61 -11.20
N ILE A 161 7.72 3.41 -11.53
CA ILE A 161 7.63 2.24 -10.65
C ILE A 161 8.77 2.20 -9.62
N ASN A 162 9.92 2.82 -9.88
CA ASN A 162 11.14 2.74 -9.06
C ASN A 162 10.93 3.19 -7.60
N GLY A 163 9.95 4.06 -7.35
CA GLY A 163 9.62 4.51 -6.00
C GLY A 163 8.65 3.61 -5.24
N LEU A 164 8.00 2.64 -5.88
CA LEU A 164 6.87 1.90 -5.31
C LEU A 164 7.32 0.61 -4.62
N TYR A 165 6.90 0.45 -3.36
CA TYR A 165 7.16 -0.73 -2.54
C TYR A 165 5.89 -1.21 -1.85
N LEU A 166 5.67 -2.52 -1.82
CA LEU A 166 4.76 -3.12 -0.85
C LEU A 166 5.51 -3.21 0.50
N GLN A 167 5.07 -2.42 1.48
CA GLN A 167 5.73 -2.36 2.79
C GLN A 167 5.18 -3.41 3.75
N ASN A 168 3.87 -3.57 3.80
CA ASN A 168 3.24 -4.51 4.73
C ASN A 168 1.89 -5.04 4.20
N VAL A 169 1.54 -6.26 4.61
CA VAL A 169 0.21 -6.83 4.48
C VAL A 169 -0.21 -7.31 5.87
N MET A 170 -1.32 -6.79 6.36
CA MET A 170 -1.87 -7.15 7.67
C MET A 170 -2.93 -8.24 7.51
N TYR A 171 -2.84 -9.25 8.37
CA TYR A 171 -3.79 -10.36 8.52
C TYR A 171 -4.31 -10.36 9.96
N ASP A 172 -5.41 -11.06 10.23
CA ASP A 172 -5.87 -11.29 11.60
C ASP A 172 -4.91 -12.29 12.29
N GLU A 173 -4.73 -12.19 13.61
CA GLU A 173 -3.93 -13.17 14.33
C GLU A 173 -4.56 -14.57 14.25
N GLN A 174 -5.89 -14.63 14.18
CA GLN A 174 -6.66 -15.87 14.02
C GLN A 174 -6.40 -16.56 12.67
N ASP A 175 -5.99 -15.83 11.63
CA ASP A 175 -5.63 -16.42 10.34
C ASP A 175 -4.42 -17.37 10.45
N PHE A 176 -3.60 -17.18 11.50
CA PHE A 176 -2.43 -18.00 11.80
C PHE A 176 -2.72 -19.07 12.86
N GLU A 177 -3.91 -19.10 13.46
CA GLU A 177 -4.29 -20.12 14.43
C GLU A 177 -4.67 -21.42 13.70
N ARG A 178 -4.09 -22.54 14.13
CA ARG A 178 -4.53 -23.87 13.68
C ARG A 178 -5.81 -24.23 14.41
N TYR A 179 -6.94 -24.23 13.69
CA TYR A 179 -8.11 -24.95 14.16
C TYR A 179 -7.87 -26.46 14.05
N VAL A 180 -7.68 -27.13 15.19
CA VAL A 180 -7.75 -28.60 15.25
C VAL A 180 -9.21 -28.98 15.05
N THR A 181 -9.58 -29.38 13.84
CA THR A 181 -10.91 -29.92 13.58
C THR A 181 -10.96 -31.34 14.13
N TYR A 182 -11.60 -31.54 15.28
CA TYR A 182 -11.98 -32.87 15.71
C TYR A 182 -13.04 -33.40 14.74
N THR A 183 -12.64 -34.28 13.81
CA THR A 183 -13.61 -35.08 13.07
C THR A 183 -14.11 -36.16 14.02
N THR A 184 -15.27 -35.94 14.64
CA THR A 184 -15.99 -37.03 15.32
C THR A 184 -16.47 -38.00 14.25
N LEU A 185 -15.70 -39.07 14.04
CA LEU A 185 -16.19 -40.27 13.36
C LEU A 185 -17.39 -40.78 14.17
N THR A 186 -18.59 -40.46 13.71
CA THR A 186 -19.82 -40.98 14.31
C THR A 186 -19.98 -42.42 13.83
N THR A 187 -19.25 -43.35 14.45
CA THR A 187 -19.49 -44.77 14.26
C THR A 187 -20.78 -45.12 15.01
N LYS A 188 -21.79 -45.66 14.29
CA LYS A 188 -23.00 -46.23 14.89
C LYS A 188 -22.64 -47.40 15.81
N LYS A 189 -22.32 -47.12 17.08
CA LYS A 189 -22.61 -47.90 18.30
C LYS A 189 -21.74 -47.41 19.46
N ASN A 190 -22.41 -46.85 20.47
CA ASN A 190 -22.09 -46.84 21.90
C ASN A 190 -20.61 -46.95 22.32
N ALA A 191 -20.00 -45.81 22.64
CA ALA A 191 -19.28 -45.53 23.89
C ALA A 191 -18.48 -44.22 23.72
N MET A 192 -18.75 -43.22 24.58
CA MET A 192 -18.09 -41.92 24.59
C MET A 192 -16.81 -42.02 25.42
N TYR A 193 -15.65 -41.98 24.78
CA TYR A 193 -14.37 -41.70 25.46
C TYR A 193 -13.66 -40.53 24.75
N PRO A 194 -13.14 -39.55 25.50
CA PRO A 194 -12.31 -38.50 24.92
C PRO A 194 -10.99 -39.12 24.47
N LEU A 195 -10.70 -39.06 23.17
CA LEU A 195 -9.39 -39.43 22.63
C LEU A 195 -8.39 -38.31 22.97
N ALA A 196 -7.22 -38.69 23.49
CA ALA A 196 -6.12 -37.79 23.79
C ALA A 196 -5.59 -37.10 22.51
N PRO A 197 -5.04 -35.87 22.62
CA PRO A 197 -4.51 -35.15 21.48
C PRO A 197 -3.34 -35.91 20.84
N VAL A 198 -3.42 -36.16 19.54
CA VAL A 198 -2.28 -36.61 18.74
C VAL A 198 -1.47 -35.36 18.38
N LEU A 199 -0.35 -35.16 19.07
CA LEU A 199 0.67 -34.23 18.61
C LEU A 199 1.39 -34.89 17.43
N THR A 200 1.09 -34.46 16.21
CA THR A 200 1.96 -34.78 15.07
C THR A 200 3.18 -33.87 15.16
N GLY A 201 4.23 -34.42 15.77
CA GLY A 201 5.55 -33.80 15.89
C GLY A 201 6.27 -33.68 14.55
N GLU A 202 7.12 -32.66 14.56
CA GLU A 202 8.30 -32.36 13.75
C GLU A 202 8.95 -33.51 12.98
N GLU A 203 9.28 -33.25 11.70
CA GLU A 203 10.60 -33.48 11.10
C GLU A 203 11.03 -32.23 10.32
#